data_AF-A0A7D9JTT8-F1
#
_entry.id   AF-A0A7D9JTT8-F1
#
_cell.length_a   1.000
_cell.length_b   1.000
_cell.length_c   1.000
_cell.angle_alpha   90.00
_cell.angle_beta   90.00
_cell.angle_gamma   90.00
#
_symmetry.space_group_name_H-M   'P 1'
#
loop_
_entity.id
_entity.type
_entity.pdbx_description
1 polymer ?
#
loop_
_entity_poly.entity_id
_entity_poly.type
_entity_poly.pdbx_seq_one_letter_code
_entity_poly.pdbx_strand_id
1 'polypeptide(L)'
;MSLCKHLKGLAIPSSIIKKNHSIVLMAVCDAHYKFTLVDIGDSGSNSDGAVFANSRMGDAFAKMQLHIPDAESLPGSGTMYLYVLVGDDAFQLKQKLMKPYPREVLGIRERVFNYRLSRARRIIENTFGIVAARFRVFRRPIHARVEMVVNITKATVALHNYLMSEKAFESASKYCPAGFTETEGPGGTQLEGEWRSVVQRDQGLRDLTRAGSNNYSRSAKLVCEDFSNYFLSSAGQVP
;
A
#
# COMPACT_ATOMS: atom_id res chain seq x y z
N MET A 1 -3.58 -8.59 -10.57
CA MET A 1 -3.90 -9.32 -9.32
C MET A 1 -5.15 -8.66 -8.76
N SER A 2 -6.35 -9.16 -9.10
CA SER A 2 -7.63 -8.54 -8.74
C SER A 2 -8.03 -8.81 -7.29
N LEU A 3 -7.52 -9.88 -6.69
CA LEU A 3 -7.87 -10.34 -5.34
C LEU A 3 -6.98 -9.75 -4.24
N CYS A 4 -6.42 -8.55 -4.44
CA CYS A 4 -5.58 -7.93 -3.41
C CYS A 4 -5.88 -6.46 -3.18
N LYS A 5 -5.68 -6.04 -1.92
CA LYS A 5 -5.59 -4.63 -1.52
C LYS A 5 -4.22 -4.35 -0.94
N HIS A 6 -3.77 -3.10 -0.99
CA HIS A 6 -2.36 -2.77 -0.75
C HIS A 6 -2.20 -1.98 0.53
N LEU A 7 -1.40 -2.49 1.48
CA LEU A 7 -1.20 -1.93 2.81
C LEU A 7 0.19 -1.29 2.92
N LYS A 8 0.25 -0.04 3.40
CA LYS A 8 1.50 0.66 3.73
C LYS A 8 1.26 1.76 4.77
N GLY A 9 2.24 1.95 5.67
CA GLY A 9 2.29 3.10 6.57
C GLY A 9 3.25 4.19 6.08
N LEU A 10 2.88 5.44 6.30
CA LEU A 10 3.78 6.59 6.12
C LEU A 10 3.74 7.51 7.34
N ALA A 11 4.91 7.97 7.77
CA ALA A 11 5.04 9.04 8.75
C ALA A 11 4.81 10.41 8.10
N ILE A 12 4.00 11.23 8.76
CA ILE A 12 3.76 12.64 8.46
C ILE A 12 4.46 13.45 9.56
N PRO A 13 5.61 14.09 9.27
CA PRO A 13 6.30 14.93 10.23
C PRO A 13 5.46 16.16 10.58
N SER A 14 5.45 16.48 11.87
CA SER A 14 4.82 17.67 12.44
C SER A 14 5.80 18.36 13.40
N SER A 15 5.75 19.70 13.44
CA SER A 15 6.51 20.49 14.40
C SER A 15 5.54 21.23 15.32
N ILE A 16 5.64 20.94 16.62
CA ILE A 16 5.05 21.76 17.68
C ILE A 16 6.22 22.45 18.35
N ILE A 17 6.12 23.77 18.57
CA ILE A 17 7.17 24.65 19.10
C ILE A 17 8.12 23.90 20.06
N LYS A 18 9.37 23.68 19.59
CA LYS A 18 10.53 22.99 20.23
C LYS A 18 10.56 21.45 20.30
N LYS A 19 9.60 20.69 19.73
CA LYS A 19 9.72 19.21 19.59
C LYS A 19 9.22 18.72 18.22
N ASN A 20 10.01 17.84 17.58
CA ASN A 20 9.63 17.16 16.34
C ASN A 20 8.82 15.90 16.69
N HIS A 21 7.59 15.81 16.20
CA HIS A 21 6.72 14.64 16.34
C HIS A 21 6.25 14.20 14.95
N SER A 22 6.11 12.91 14.68
CA SER A 22 5.47 12.42 13.46
C SER A 22 4.22 11.63 13.82
N ILE A 23 3.17 11.79 13.03
CA ILE A 23 2.00 10.89 13.09
C ILE A 23 2.09 9.88 11.96
N VAL A 24 1.54 8.69 12.15
CA VAL A 24 1.44 7.68 11.09
C VAL A 24 0.08 7.75 10.41
N LEU A 25 0.10 7.68 9.08
CA LEU A 25 -1.03 7.31 8.24
C LEU A 25 -0.78 5.89 7.73
N MET A 26 -1.45 4.91 8.34
CA MET A 26 -1.51 3.52 7.87
C MET A 26 -2.70 3.39 6.93
N ALA A 27 -2.49 2.89 5.72
CA ALA A 27 -3.56 2.87 4.72
C ALA A 27 -3.60 1.59 3.89
N VAL A 28 -4.82 1.19 3.52
CA VAL A 28 -5.11 0.16 2.53
C VAL A 28 -5.79 0.80 1.31
N CYS A 29 -5.29 0.57 0.11
CA CYS A 29 -5.92 1.05 -1.13
C CYS A 29 -6.37 -0.08 -2.07
N ASP A 30 -7.35 0.23 -2.92
CA ASP A 30 -7.76 -0.61 -4.05
C ASP A 30 -6.91 -0.36 -5.31
N ALA A 31 -7.20 -1.10 -6.39
CA ALA A 31 -6.52 -0.98 -7.68
C ALA A 31 -6.81 0.35 -8.42
N HIS A 32 -7.75 1.16 -7.94
CA HIS A 32 -8.11 2.47 -8.48
C HIS A 32 -7.49 3.61 -7.67
N TYR A 33 -6.44 3.31 -6.90
CA TYR A 33 -5.75 4.25 -6.03
C TYR A 33 -6.66 4.90 -4.99
N LYS A 34 -7.80 4.29 -4.61
CA LYS A 34 -8.66 4.83 -3.56
C LYS A 34 -8.31 4.19 -2.22
N PHE A 35 -8.22 4.99 -1.18
CA PHE A 35 -8.11 4.47 0.18
C PHE A 35 -9.42 3.77 0.56
N THR A 36 -9.33 2.51 0.95
CA THR A 36 -10.46 1.71 1.42
C THR A 36 -10.46 1.53 2.93
N LEU A 37 -9.31 1.75 3.58
CA LEU A 37 -9.17 1.75 5.02
C LEU A 37 -7.98 2.63 5.40
N VAL A 38 -8.12 3.40 6.49
CA VAL A 38 -7.03 4.20 7.05
C VAL A 38 -7.06 4.13 8.58
N ASP A 39 -5.87 4.15 9.18
CA ASP A 39 -5.66 4.38 10.61
C ASP A 39 -4.65 5.53 10.76
N ILE A 40 -4.98 6.55 11.55
CA ILE A 40 -4.31 7.85 11.56
C ILE A 40 -4.07 8.30 12.99
N GLY A 41 -2.82 8.59 13.34
CA GLY A 41 -2.48 9.28 14.58
C GLY A 41 -1.45 8.57 15.46
N ASP A 42 -1.03 7.35 15.11
CA ASP A 42 0.03 6.66 15.85
C ASP A 42 1.37 7.39 15.78
N SER A 43 2.24 7.16 16.76
CA SER A 43 3.58 7.77 16.78
C SER A 43 4.45 7.22 15.65
N GLY A 44 5.01 8.11 14.82
CA GLY A 44 5.93 7.74 13.73
C GLY A 44 7.34 7.35 14.18
N SER A 45 7.57 7.15 15.49
CA SER A 45 8.76 6.50 16.03
C SER A 45 8.73 4.97 15.87
N ASN A 46 7.56 4.40 15.58
CA ASN A 46 7.33 2.95 15.50
C ASN A 46 7.51 2.43 14.07
N SER A 47 7.82 1.15 13.92
CA SER A 47 7.90 0.48 12.62
C SER A 47 6.53 0.22 12.00
N ASP A 48 6.45 0.02 10.68
CA ASP A 48 5.20 -0.34 9.98
C ASP A 48 4.49 -1.53 10.64
N GLY A 49 5.24 -2.61 10.92
CA GLY A 49 4.71 -3.82 11.55
C GLY A 49 4.21 -3.57 12.98
N ALA A 50 4.91 -2.75 13.77
CA ALA A 50 4.51 -2.43 15.14
C ALA A 50 3.29 -1.50 15.17
N VAL A 51 3.23 -0.51 14.28
CA VAL A 51 2.04 0.34 14.12
C VAL A 51 0.85 -0.53 13.76
N PHE A 52 0.98 -1.36 12.71
CA PHE A 52 -0.11 -2.23 12.30
C PHE A 52 -0.58 -3.14 13.44
N ALA A 53 0.32 -3.86 14.11
CA ALA A 53 -0.04 -4.80 15.17
C ALA A 53 -0.78 -4.15 16.36
N ASN A 54 -0.49 -2.89 16.66
CA ASN A 54 -1.09 -2.17 17.79
C ASN A 54 -2.27 -1.25 17.37
N SER A 55 -2.50 -1.09 16.07
CA SER A 55 -3.56 -0.25 15.52
C SER A 55 -4.94 -0.90 15.61
N ARG A 56 -5.99 -0.08 15.52
CA ARG A 56 -7.37 -0.59 15.41
C ARG A 56 -7.54 -1.40 14.13
N MET A 57 -6.84 -0.99 13.07
CA MET A 57 -6.77 -1.74 11.82
C MET A 57 -6.22 -3.16 12.01
N GLY A 58 -5.12 -3.31 12.75
CA GLY A 58 -4.51 -4.61 13.02
C GLY A 58 -5.35 -5.51 13.92
N ASP A 59 -6.01 -4.94 14.94
CA ASP A 59 -6.94 -5.66 15.80
C ASP A 59 -8.15 -6.17 14.98
N ALA A 60 -8.75 -5.31 14.16
CA ALA A 60 -9.83 -5.70 13.26
C ALA A 60 -9.38 -6.74 12.22
N PHE A 61 -8.13 -6.66 11.72
CA PHE A 61 -7.55 -7.67 10.85
C PHE A 61 -7.44 -9.03 11.55
N ALA A 62 -6.90 -9.05 12.77
CA ALA A 62 -6.71 -10.27 13.56
C ALA A 62 -8.04 -10.95 13.92
N LYS A 63 -9.09 -10.15 14.15
CA LYS A 63 -10.46 -10.61 14.46
C LYS A 63 -11.31 -10.90 13.21
N MET A 64 -10.75 -10.80 12.00
CA MET A 64 -11.46 -10.97 10.72
C MET A 64 -12.64 -9.99 10.52
N GLN A 65 -12.56 -8.80 11.11
CA GLN A 65 -13.59 -7.75 11.08
C GLN A 65 -13.39 -6.72 9.95
N LEU A 66 -12.36 -6.87 9.11
CA LEU A 66 -12.13 -5.98 7.96
C LEU A 66 -13.05 -6.26 6.76
N HIS A 67 -13.96 -7.23 6.88
CA HIS A 67 -14.88 -7.64 5.81
C HIS A 67 -14.15 -7.91 4.47
N ILE A 68 -12.98 -8.53 4.55
CA ILE A 68 -12.25 -9.00 3.36
C ILE A 68 -13.10 -10.09 2.71
N PRO A 69 -13.39 -10.00 1.38
CA PRO A 69 -14.26 -10.96 0.71
C PRO A 69 -13.80 -12.41 0.84
N ASP A 70 -14.74 -13.32 0.60
CA ASP A 70 -14.46 -14.75 0.56
C ASP A 70 -13.64 -15.15 -0.66
N ALA A 71 -13.08 -16.36 -0.64
CA ALA A 71 -12.23 -16.85 -1.71
C ALA A 71 -12.95 -16.88 -3.06
N GLU A 72 -12.23 -16.59 -4.13
CA GLU A 72 -12.74 -16.57 -5.49
C GLU A 72 -11.74 -17.24 -6.44
N SER A 73 -12.24 -17.83 -7.53
CA SER A 73 -11.35 -18.40 -8.55
C SER A 73 -10.68 -17.29 -9.37
N LEU A 74 -9.39 -17.48 -9.64
CA LEU A 74 -8.67 -16.60 -10.56
C LEU A 74 -8.92 -17.01 -12.02
N PRO A 75 -8.84 -16.06 -12.99
CA PRO A 75 -9.01 -16.37 -14.41
C PRO A 75 -8.11 -17.53 -14.87
N GLY A 76 -8.71 -18.51 -15.54
CA GLY A 76 -8.00 -19.70 -16.02
C GLY A 76 -7.55 -20.66 -14.92
N SER A 77 -7.96 -20.46 -13.67
CA SER A 77 -7.72 -21.41 -12.58
C SER A 77 -8.99 -22.18 -12.22
N GLY A 78 -8.83 -23.45 -11.84
CA GLY A 78 -9.88 -24.24 -11.17
C GLY A 78 -9.81 -24.17 -9.65
N THR A 79 -8.86 -23.41 -9.09
CA THR A 79 -8.58 -23.32 -7.66
C THR A 79 -9.17 -22.02 -7.09
N MET A 80 -9.68 -22.07 -5.86
CA MET A 80 -10.14 -20.88 -5.13
C MET A 80 -8.97 -20.20 -4.43
N TYR A 81 -8.87 -18.87 -4.57
CA TYR A 81 -7.82 -18.06 -3.95
C TYR A 81 -8.42 -17.07 -2.96
N LEU A 82 -7.75 -16.90 -1.82
CA LEU A 82 -8.16 -15.92 -0.82
C LEU A 82 -7.90 -14.49 -1.31
N TYR A 83 -8.80 -13.58 -0.94
CA TYR A 83 -8.48 -12.16 -0.96
C TYR A 83 -7.46 -11.84 0.13
N VAL A 84 -6.40 -11.11 -0.24
CA VAL A 84 -5.25 -10.83 0.63
C VAL A 84 -4.89 -9.36 0.63
N LEU A 85 -4.46 -8.85 1.78
CA LEU A 85 -3.69 -7.63 1.84
C LEU A 85 -2.27 -7.92 1.37
N VAL A 86 -1.66 -6.97 0.67
CA VAL A 86 -0.27 -7.02 0.25
C VAL A 86 0.49 -5.94 0.99
N GLY A 87 1.38 -6.37 1.88
CA GLY A 87 2.28 -5.50 2.64
C GLY A 87 3.71 -5.56 2.13
N ASP A 88 4.54 -4.64 2.63
CA ASP A 88 5.98 -4.75 2.50
C ASP A 88 6.58 -5.79 3.47
N ASP A 89 7.90 -5.91 3.47
CA ASP A 89 8.62 -6.89 4.28
C ASP A 89 8.60 -6.59 5.80
N ALA A 90 8.23 -5.37 6.21
CA ALA A 90 8.10 -5.01 7.62
C ALA A 90 6.86 -5.64 8.27
N PHE A 91 5.88 -6.07 7.48
CA PHE A 91 4.71 -6.77 7.98
C PHE A 91 5.03 -8.25 8.26
N GLN A 92 4.30 -8.84 9.21
CA GLN A 92 4.35 -10.29 9.43
C GLN A 92 3.47 -11.00 8.39
N LEU A 93 3.97 -12.09 7.80
CA LEU A 93 3.18 -12.91 6.90
C LEU A 93 2.01 -13.56 7.67
N LYS A 94 0.78 -13.38 7.18
CA LYS A 94 -0.46 -13.97 7.73
C LYS A 94 -1.32 -14.52 6.59
N GLN A 95 -2.32 -15.33 6.91
CA GLN A 95 -3.17 -15.99 5.89
C GLN A 95 -3.83 -15.00 4.92
N LYS A 96 -4.29 -13.84 5.42
CA LYS A 96 -4.87 -12.75 4.60
C LYS A 96 -3.93 -11.55 4.41
N LEU A 97 -2.61 -11.70 4.67
CA LEU A 97 -1.61 -10.64 4.48
C LEU A 97 -0.32 -11.25 3.93
N MET A 98 -0.07 -11.01 2.64
CA MET A 98 1.14 -11.46 1.95
C MET A 98 2.25 -10.41 2.03
N LYS A 99 3.48 -10.90 2.10
CA LYS A 99 4.71 -10.11 1.99
C LYS A 99 5.70 -10.80 1.03
N PRO A 100 6.73 -10.10 0.53
CA PRO A 100 7.71 -10.71 -0.35
C PRO A 100 8.43 -11.88 0.32
N TYR A 101 8.86 -12.87 -0.47
CA TYR A 101 9.88 -13.82 0.00
C TYR A 101 11.16 -13.07 0.38
N PRO A 102 11.82 -13.45 1.49
CA PRO A 102 13.05 -12.80 1.95
C PRO A 102 14.15 -12.91 0.90
N ARG A 103 14.99 -11.87 0.78
CA ARG A 103 15.99 -11.69 -0.28
C ARG A 103 17.25 -12.59 -0.14
N GLU A 104 17.08 -13.85 0.22
CA GLU A 104 18.13 -14.86 0.14
C GLU A 104 18.18 -15.45 -1.29
N VAL A 105 19.01 -16.46 -1.56
CA VAL A 105 19.14 -17.05 -2.91
C VAL A 105 17.77 -17.53 -3.43
N LEU A 106 17.10 -16.68 -4.23
CA LEU A 106 15.74 -16.92 -4.73
C LEU A 106 15.75 -17.75 -6.00
N GLY A 107 14.95 -18.82 -6.02
CA GLY A 107 14.58 -19.55 -7.22
C GLY A 107 13.68 -18.72 -8.15
N ILE A 108 13.46 -19.21 -9.37
CA ILE A 108 12.65 -18.51 -10.39
C ILE A 108 11.24 -18.21 -9.89
N ARG A 109 10.64 -19.15 -9.15
CA ARG A 109 9.29 -19.03 -8.60
C ARG A 109 9.18 -17.85 -7.63
N GLU A 110 10.10 -17.78 -6.66
CA GLU A 110 10.11 -16.73 -5.65
C GLU A 110 10.42 -15.36 -6.28
N ARG A 111 11.28 -15.32 -7.31
CA ARG A 111 11.56 -14.09 -8.08
C ARG A 111 10.32 -13.59 -8.82
N VAL A 112 9.60 -14.48 -9.51
CA VAL A 112 8.34 -14.12 -10.21
C VAL A 112 7.30 -13.64 -9.20
N PHE A 113 7.12 -14.35 -8.08
CA PHE A 113 6.23 -13.92 -7.01
C PHE A 113 6.58 -12.54 -6.47
N ASN A 114 7.85 -12.31 -6.11
CA ASN A 114 8.31 -11.02 -5.60
C ASN A 114 8.14 -9.90 -6.62
N TYR A 115 8.35 -10.17 -7.91
CA TYR A 115 8.05 -9.23 -8.99
C TYR A 115 6.57 -8.88 -9.02
N ARG A 116 5.66 -9.85 -8.97
CA ARG A 116 4.21 -9.60 -8.92
C ARG A 116 3.78 -8.83 -7.68
N LEU A 117 4.35 -9.16 -6.53
CA LEU A 117 4.05 -8.47 -5.29
C LEU A 117 4.58 -7.03 -5.30
N SER A 118 5.73 -6.80 -5.95
CA SER A 118 6.25 -5.46 -6.19
C SER A 118 5.29 -4.64 -7.07
N ARG A 119 4.80 -5.22 -8.17
CA ARG A 119 3.79 -4.59 -9.04
C ARG A 119 2.52 -4.21 -8.27
N ALA A 120 2.04 -5.10 -7.40
CA ALA A 120 0.91 -4.83 -6.52
C ALA A 120 1.22 -3.63 -5.59
N ARG A 121 2.32 -3.68 -4.83
CA ARG A 121 2.70 -2.60 -3.89
C ARG A 121 2.85 -1.22 -4.54
N ARG A 122 3.23 -1.14 -5.82
CA ARG A 122 3.28 0.14 -6.56
C ARG A 122 1.96 0.89 -6.51
N ILE A 123 0.82 0.21 -6.38
CA ILE A 123 -0.50 0.88 -6.32
C ILE A 123 -0.61 1.77 -5.08
N ILE A 124 -0.24 1.28 -3.87
CA ILE A 124 -0.30 2.11 -2.66
C ILE A 124 0.78 3.20 -2.67
N GLU A 125 1.95 2.90 -3.26
CA GLU A 125 3.01 3.91 -3.45
C GLU A 125 2.54 5.06 -4.36
N ASN A 126 1.91 4.75 -5.49
CA ASN A 126 1.29 5.74 -6.37
C ASN A 126 0.17 6.51 -5.66
N THR A 127 -0.66 5.82 -4.87
CA THR A 127 -1.75 6.47 -4.12
C THR A 127 -1.22 7.55 -3.20
N PHE A 128 -0.19 7.24 -2.41
CA PHE A 128 0.47 8.23 -1.56
C PHE A 128 1.19 9.32 -2.38
N GLY A 129 1.82 8.94 -3.50
CA GLY A 129 2.45 9.87 -4.43
C GLY A 129 1.48 10.91 -4.99
N ILE A 130 0.30 10.49 -5.43
CA ILE A 130 -0.79 11.38 -5.88
C ILE A 130 -1.17 12.35 -4.77
N VAL A 131 -1.40 11.85 -3.57
CA VAL A 131 -1.79 12.68 -2.42
C VAL A 131 -0.71 13.72 -2.11
N ALA A 132 0.56 13.32 -2.03
CA ALA A 132 1.67 14.24 -1.75
C ALA A 132 1.85 15.30 -2.86
N ALA A 133 1.73 14.89 -4.11
CA ALA A 133 1.85 15.78 -5.26
C ALA A 133 0.68 16.76 -5.34
N ARG A 134 -0.55 16.34 -5.04
CA ARG A 134 -1.74 17.20 -5.15
C ARG A 134 -1.95 18.08 -3.92
N PHE A 135 -1.72 17.54 -2.73
CA PHE A 135 -1.91 18.27 -1.47
C PHE A 135 -0.58 18.74 -0.92
N ARG A 136 -0.21 19.96 -1.32
CA ARG A 136 1.08 20.60 -0.99
C ARG A 136 1.39 20.64 0.51
N VAL A 137 0.38 20.52 1.37
CA VAL A 137 0.54 20.42 2.82
C VAL A 137 1.44 19.27 3.26
N PHE A 138 1.50 18.17 2.49
CA PHE A 138 2.35 17.01 2.80
C PHE A 138 3.76 17.08 2.20
N ARG A 139 4.11 18.17 1.52
CA ARG A 139 5.45 18.32 0.92
C ARG A 139 6.51 18.72 1.94
N ARG A 140 6.09 19.31 3.06
CA ARG A 140 6.94 19.77 4.15
C ARG A 140 6.34 19.34 5.50
N PRO A 141 7.13 19.34 6.58
CA PRO A 141 6.59 19.10 7.92
C PRO A 141 5.44 20.07 8.24
N ILE A 142 4.34 19.54 8.77
CA ILE A 142 3.15 20.34 9.07
C ILE A 142 3.31 21.04 10.41
N HIS A 143 3.26 22.37 10.41
CA HIS A 143 3.45 23.19 11.61
C HIS A 143 2.11 23.39 12.31
N ALA A 144 1.61 22.35 12.97
CA ALA A 144 0.33 22.36 13.66
C ALA A 144 0.31 21.37 14.83
N ARG A 145 -0.69 21.51 15.72
CA ARG A 145 -0.97 20.52 16.77
C ARG A 145 -1.29 19.16 16.15
N VAL A 146 -0.91 18.07 16.81
CA VAL A 146 -1.15 16.68 16.37
C VAL A 146 -2.61 16.46 15.94
N GLU A 147 -3.58 16.92 16.73
CA GLU A 147 -5.01 16.78 16.41
C GLU A 147 -5.38 17.46 15.08
N MET A 148 -4.81 18.63 14.82
CA MET A 148 -5.01 19.36 13.56
C MET A 148 -4.37 18.59 12.39
N VAL A 149 -3.16 18.05 12.57
CA VAL A 149 -2.51 17.22 11.55
C VAL A 149 -3.37 15.98 11.22
N VAL A 150 -3.92 15.31 12.24
CA VAL A 150 -4.86 14.19 12.06
C VAL A 150 -6.08 14.61 11.24
N ASN A 151 -6.68 15.76 11.54
CA ASN A 151 -7.85 16.28 10.82
C ASN A 151 -7.52 16.67 9.37
N ILE A 152 -6.38 17.32 9.13
CA ILE A 152 -5.87 17.62 7.78
C ILE A 152 -5.72 16.31 6.98
N THR A 153 -5.15 15.28 7.61
CA THR A 153 -4.95 13.98 6.97
C THR A 153 -6.27 13.31 6.63
N LYS A 154 -7.23 13.29 7.56
CA LYS A 154 -8.59 12.76 7.33
C LYS A 154 -9.30 13.49 6.18
N ALA A 155 -9.30 14.82 6.21
CA ALA A 155 -9.92 15.63 5.17
C ALA A 155 -9.29 15.37 3.79
N THR A 156 -7.96 15.20 3.76
CA THR A 156 -7.24 14.94 2.52
C THR A 156 -7.52 13.55 1.95
N VAL A 157 -7.58 12.51 2.79
CA VAL A 157 -7.99 11.15 2.40
C VAL A 157 -9.40 11.16 1.80
N ALA A 158 -10.34 11.84 2.47
CA ALA A 158 -11.72 11.95 1.99
C ALA A 158 -11.81 12.66 0.65
N LEU A 159 -11.14 13.81 0.51
CA LEU A 159 -11.13 14.60 -0.72
C LEU A 159 -10.43 13.87 -1.87
N HIS A 160 -9.31 13.18 -1.60
CA HIS A 160 -8.64 12.32 -2.57
C HIS A 160 -9.60 11.25 -3.12
N ASN A 161 -10.26 10.51 -2.23
CA ASN A 161 -11.21 9.46 -2.63
C ASN A 161 -12.38 10.02 -3.44
N TYR A 162 -12.90 11.20 -3.08
CA TYR A 162 -13.94 11.89 -3.83
C TYR A 162 -13.47 12.22 -5.25
N LEU A 163 -12.31 12.86 -5.40
CA LEU A 163 -11.73 13.24 -6.69
C LEU A 163 -11.36 12.04 -7.57
N MET A 164 -11.02 10.90 -6.96
CA MET A 164 -10.77 9.63 -7.67
C MET A 164 -12.04 8.86 -8.05
N SER A 165 -13.18 9.14 -7.41
CA SER A 165 -14.44 8.41 -7.64
C SER A 165 -15.28 8.99 -8.77
N GLU A 166 -15.11 10.28 -9.10
CA GLU A 166 -15.87 10.92 -10.17
C GLU A 166 -15.33 10.54 -11.56
N LYS A 167 -15.71 9.36 -12.06
CA LYS A 167 -15.68 9.05 -13.49
C LYS A 167 -16.71 9.85 -14.30
N ALA A 168 -17.63 10.55 -13.63
CA ALA A 168 -18.71 11.32 -14.22
C ALA A 168 -18.34 12.76 -14.63
N PHE A 169 -17.15 13.25 -14.25
CA PHE A 169 -16.63 14.56 -14.65
C PHE A 169 -15.17 14.44 -15.12
N GLU A 170 -14.75 15.35 -16.00
CA GLU A 170 -13.35 15.56 -16.42
C GLU A 170 -12.35 15.71 -15.24
N SER A 171 -12.86 15.88 -14.03
CA SER A 171 -12.12 16.06 -12.78
C SER A 171 -11.17 14.91 -12.45
N ALA A 172 -11.54 13.64 -12.63
CA ALA A 172 -10.65 12.52 -12.29
C ALA A 172 -9.44 12.44 -13.23
N SER A 173 -9.63 12.66 -14.53
CA SER A 173 -8.52 12.72 -15.50
C SER A 173 -7.67 13.99 -15.31
N LYS A 174 -8.23 15.08 -14.80
CA LYS A 174 -7.45 16.27 -14.39
C LYS A 174 -6.67 16.02 -13.09
N TYR A 175 -7.24 15.28 -12.15
CA TYR A 175 -6.65 14.99 -10.84
C TYR A 175 -5.55 13.93 -10.92
N CYS A 176 -5.74 12.89 -11.73
CA CYS A 176 -4.74 11.86 -11.99
C CYS A 176 -4.67 11.57 -13.51
N PRO A 177 -4.02 12.45 -14.29
CA PRO A 177 -3.90 12.28 -15.73
C PRO A 177 -3.04 11.07 -16.11
N ALA A 178 -3.15 10.65 -17.36
CA ALA A 178 -2.27 9.62 -17.92
C ALA A 178 -0.80 10.07 -17.78
N GLY A 179 0.08 9.16 -17.34
CA GLY A 179 1.48 9.45 -17.04
C GLY A 179 1.73 9.99 -15.62
N PHE A 180 0.68 10.37 -14.88
CA PHE A 180 0.87 10.89 -13.53
C PHE A 180 1.36 9.82 -12.56
N THR A 181 0.85 8.58 -12.67
CA THR A 181 1.30 7.39 -11.95
C THR A 181 2.24 6.55 -12.79
N GLU A 182 2.98 5.64 -12.16
CA GLU A 182 3.80 4.69 -12.92
C GLU A 182 2.96 3.86 -13.88
N THR A 183 3.51 3.63 -15.06
CA THR A 183 2.94 2.75 -16.09
C THR A 183 3.99 1.75 -16.56
N GLU A 184 3.53 0.66 -17.16
CA GLU A 184 4.42 -0.29 -17.83
C GLU A 184 4.41 0.01 -19.32
N GLY A 185 5.60 0.32 -19.84
CA GLY A 185 5.85 0.43 -21.26
C GLY A 185 6.04 -0.94 -21.92
N PRO A 186 6.31 -0.95 -23.23
CA PRO A 186 6.57 -2.19 -23.98
C PRO A 186 7.67 -3.05 -23.31
N GLY A 187 7.46 -4.37 -23.29
CA GLY A 187 8.41 -5.34 -22.74
C GLY A 187 8.59 -5.27 -21.21
N GLY A 188 7.61 -4.71 -20.48
CA GLY A 188 7.67 -4.63 -19.02
C GLY A 188 8.57 -3.52 -18.48
N THR A 189 9.04 -2.61 -19.35
CA THR A 189 9.84 -1.46 -18.95
C THR A 189 9.02 -0.54 -18.05
N GLN A 190 9.52 -0.24 -16.85
CA GLN A 190 8.82 0.64 -15.92
C GLN A 190 9.01 2.11 -16.35
N LEU A 191 7.90 2.81 -16.60
CA LEU A 191 7.87 4.25 -16.80
C LEU A 191 7.52 4.91 -15.47
N GLU A 192 8.33 5.88 -15.04
CA GLU A 192 8.10 6.60 -13.79
C GLU A 192 6.90 7.54 -13.90
N GLY A 193 6.10 7.61 -12.85
CA GLY A 193 5.00 8.56 -12.77
C GLY A 193 5.50 9.97 -12.52
N GLU A 194 4.89 10.96 -13.15
CA GLU A 194 5.23 12.38 -12.98
C GLU A 194 5.24 12.82 -11.52
N TRP A 195 4.39 12.22 -10.67
CA TRP A 195 4.33 12.58 -9.24
C TRP A 195 5.71 12.47 -8.56
N ARG A 196 6.58 11.55 -8.98
CA ARG A 196 7.92 11.38 -8.41
C ARG A 196 8.78 12.62 -8.61
N SER A 197 8.72 13.23 -9.79
CA SER A 197 9.44 14.47 -10.09
C SER A 197 8.88 15.64 -9.26
N VAL A 198 7.56 15.67 -9.05
CA VAL A 198 6.88 16.73 -8.29
C VAL A 198 7.29 16.74 -6.82
N VAL A 199 7.55 15.56 -6.23
CA VAL A 199 7.85 15.40 -4.80
C VAL A 199 9.31 15.05 -4.49
N GLN A 200 10.19 15.02 -5.48
CA GLN A 200 11.57 14.53 -5.35
C GLN A 200 12.38 15.20 -4.22
N ARG A 201 12.08 16.47 -3.91
CA ARG A 201 12.78 17.27 -2.89
C ARG A 201 11.97 17.52 -1.62
N ASP A 202 10.83 16.85 -1.51
CA ASP A 202 9.91 17.00 -0.39
C ASP A 202 10.33 16.15 0.80
N GLN A 203 9.89 16.55 1.99
CA GLN A 203 10.31 15.92 3.25
C GLN A 203 9.13 15.64 4.21
N GLY A 204 7.90 15.81 3.72
CA GLY A 204 6.68 15.78 4.54
C GLY A 204 5.94 14.44 4.56
N LEU A 205 6.24 13.47 3.69
CA LEU A 205 5.89 12.06 3.89
C LEU A 205 7.18 11.24 3.95
N ARG A 206 7.28 10.33 4.92
CA ARG A 206 8.48 9.50 5.13
C ARG A 206 8.06 8.05 5.36
N ASP A 207 8.80 7.12 4.77
CA ASP A 207 8.63 5.69 5.08
C ASP A 207 8.95 5.43 6.56
N LEU A 208 8.27 4.47 7.17
CA LEU A 208 8.56 4.04 8.53
C LEU A 208 9.79 3.13 8.58
N THR A 209 10.32 2.96 9.79
CA THR A 209 11.41 2.01 10.03
C THR A 209 10.91 0.58 9.84
N ARG A 210 11.75 -0.28 9.27
CA ARG A 210 11.39 -1.69 9.04
C ARG A 210 11.76 -2.53 10.27
N ALA A 211 10.79 -3.26 10.81
CA ALA A 211 11.05 -4.32 11.78
C ALA A 211 10.05 -5.45 11.53
N GLY A 212 10.46 -6.42 10.71
CA GLY A 212 9.66 -7.60 10.35
C GLY A 212 10.17 -8.87 11.03
N SER A 213 9.25 -9.80 11.32
CA SER A 213 9.59 -11.17 11.73
C SER A 213 9.36 -12.13 10.56
N ASN A 214 10.19 -13.17 10.47
CA ASN A 214 10.05 -14.24 9.47
C ASN A 214 9.23 -15.44 9.99
N ASN A 215 8.66 -15.36 11.18
CA ASN A 215 7.81 -16.43 11.73
C ASN A 215 6.38 -16.30 11.21
N TYR A 216 5.86 -17.38 10.62
CA TYR A 216 4.50 -17.45 10.08
C TYR A 216 3.93 -18.87 10.14
N SER A 217 2.60 -19.00 10.06
CA SER A 217 1.91 -20.29 10.09
C SER A 217 2.02 -21.02 8.75
N ARG A 218 1.90 -22.36 8.77
CA ARG A 218 1.85 -23.18 7.55
C ARG A 218 0.76 -22.73 6.58
N SER A 219 -0.41 -22.34 7.10
CA SER A 219 -1.51 -21.81 6.28
C SER A 219 -1.15 -20.53 5.52
N ALA A 220 -0.38 -19.62 6.13
CA ALA A 220 0.07 -18.40 5.46
C ALA A 220 1.10 -18.70 4.36
N LYS A 221 1.96 -19.70 4.59
CA LYS A 221 2.90 -20.20 3.58
C LYS A 221 2.19 -20.74 2.34
N LEU A 222 1.17 -21.58 2.54
CA LEU A 222 0.41 -22.20 1.46
C LEU A 222 -0.24 -21.17 0.55
N VAL A 223 -0.80 -20.09 1.11
CA VAL A 223 -1.37 -19.00 0.30
C VAL A 223 -0.31 -18.38 -0.62
N CYS A 224 0.90 -18.11 -0.12
CA CYS A 224 2.00 -17.61 -0.96
C CYS A 224 2.41 -18.63 -2.05
N GLU A 225 2.44 -19.93 -1.72
CA GLU A 225 2.76 -21.00 -2.67
C GLU A 225 1.69 -21.11 -3.77
N ASP A 226 0.40 -21.04 -3.43
CA ASP A 226 -0.72 -21.06 -4.37
C ASP A 226 -0.62 -19.92 -5.37
N PHE A 227 -0.44 -18.68 -4.89
CA PHE A 227 -0.23 -17.53 -5.76
C PHE A 227 1.04 -17.66 -6.60
N SER A 228 2.14 -18.16 -6.02
CA SER A 228 3.39 -18.37 -6.74
C SER A 228 3.23 -19.34 -7.90
N ASN A 229 2.51 -20.45 -7.69
CA ASN A 229 2.24 -21.46 -8.71
C ASN A 229 1.34 -20.87 -9.81
N TYR A 230 0.29 -20.13 -9.42
CA TYR A 230 -0.57 -19.45 -10.38
C TYR A 230 0.22 -18.47 -11.27
N PHE A 231 1.10 -17.64 -10.71
CA PHE A 231 1.88 -16.67 -11.49
C PHE A 231 2.87 -17.29 -12.49
N LEU A 232 3.27 -18.55 -12.27
CA LEU A 232 4.09 -19.31 -13.21
C LEU A 232 3.28 -20.03 -14.28
N SER A 233 1.99 -20.29 -14.02
CA SER A 233 1.10 -20.94 -14.99
C SER A 233 0.87 -20.06 -16.23
N SER A 234 0.51 -20.69 -17.35
CA SER A 234 0.15 -19.97 -18.59
C SER A 234 -0.98 -18.97 -18.38
N ALA A 235 -1.94 -19.28 -17.52
CA ALA A 235 -3.07 -18.38 -17.19
C ALA A 235 -2.64 -17.16 -16.36
N GLY A 236 -1.64 -17.31 -15.49
CA GLY A 236 -1.19 -16.25 -14.59
C GLY A 236 -0.01 -15.43 -15.12
N GLN A 237 0.59 -15.82 -16.25
CA GLN A 237 1.68 -15.09 -16.89
C GLN A 237 1.27 -13.66 -17.29
N VAL A 238 2.24 -12.75 -17.26
CA VAL A 238 2.11 -11.39 -17.78
C VAL A 238 3.22 -11.18 -18.80
N PRO A 239 3.02 -10.24 -19.75
CA PRO A 239 4.07 -9.82 -20.67
C PRO A 239 5.37 -9.42 -19.97
#